data_AF-A0A1H1NEW1-F1
#
_entry.id   AF-A0A1H1NEW1-F1
#
_cell.length_a   1.000
_cell.length_b   1.000
_cell.length_c   1.000
_cell.angle_alpha   90.00
_cell.angle_beta   90.00
_cell.angle_gamma   90.00
#
_symmetry.space_group_name_H-M   'P 1'
#
loop_
_entity.id
_entity.type
_entity.pdbx_description
1 polymer ?
#
loop_
_entity_poly.entity_id
_entity_poly.type
_entity_poly.pdbx_seq_one_letter_code
_entity_poly.pdbx_strand_id
1 'polypeptide(L)'
;MDNPHPRRSRSRSRPRPRCALAVVVLLAGPLGGCSANAGALVALDDGQATVCAPADAQGRAVFGVSTVQNRSGAAIDVVSARLVQPDDMELLGLELRSTDDQDAQVVGMDYDRYGPLSIRLPEALAAGDARTTLVGVGVPPDSGGAAASLELSYRADHGFNGTAVTRVAMVVVPFGEVCRMAEIG
;
A
#
# COMPACT_ATOMS: atom_id res chain seq x y z
N MET A 1 -20.78 -69.77 -27.02
CA MET A 1 -20.59 -69.75 -25.55
C MET A 1 -20.94 -68.34 -25.07
N ASP A 2 -22.16 -67.86 -25.25
CA ASP A 2 -23.47 -68.30 -24.71
C ASP A 2 -23.61 -68.17 -23.18
N ASN A 3 -24.24 -67.05 -22.82
CA ASN A 3 -25.40 -66.93 -21.91
C ASN A 3 -25.22 -66.95 -20.37
N PRO A 4 -26.18 -66.33 -19.63
CA PRO A 4 -25.88 -65.30 -18.62
C PRO A 4 -26.57 -65.49 -17.26
N HIS A 5 -26.11 -64.76 -16.23
CA HIS A 5 -26.86 -64.31 -15.03
C HIS A 5 -27.64 -65.38 -14.21
N PRO A 6 -28.39 -65.03 -13.13
CA PRO A 6 -28.19 -64.02 -12.07
C PRO A 6 -28.28 -64.67 -10.66
N ARG A 7 -27.99 -63.92 -9.59
CA ARG A 7 -28.79 -64.05 -8.36
C ARG A 7 -28.86 -62.75 -7.57
N ARG A 8 -30.09 -62.25 -7.48
CA ARG A 8 -30.57 -61.19 -6.61
C ARG A 8 -30.42 -61.59 -5.14
N SER A 9 -30.08 -60.64 -4.29
CA SER A 9 -30.59 -60.59 -2.92
C SER A 9 -31.31 -59.27 -2.73
N ARG A 10 -32.59 -59.37 -2.41
CA ARG A 10 -33.50 -58.26 -2.09
C ARG A 10 -33.60 -58.11 -0.57
N SER A 11 -33.96 -56.89 -0.18
CA SER A 11 -34.85 -56.58 0.96
C SER A 11 -34.22 -56.57 2.35
N ARG A 12 -34.17 -55.37 2.96
CA ARG A 12 -35.19 -55.02 3.96
C ARG A 12 -35.27 -53.51 4.21
N SER A 13 -36.52 -53.11 4.41
CA SER A 13 -37.08 -51.79 4.56
C SER A 13 -37.14 -51.32 6.03
N ARG A 14 -36.86 -50.02 6.26
CA ARG A 14 -37.43 -49.07 7.27
C ARG A 14 -37.21 -49.43 8.76
N PRO A 15 -36.98 -48.46 9.68
CA PRO A 15 -37.79 -47.24 9.84
C PRO A 15 -37.01 -45.93 10.05
N ARG A 16 -37.69 -44.81 9.76
CA ARG A 16 -37.29 -43.46 10.21
C ARG A 16 -37.52 -43.37 11.73
N PRO A 17 -36.60 -42.76 12.48
CA PRO A 17 -36.97 -42.06 13.68
C PRO A 17 -36.51 -40.60 13.65
N ARG A 18 -37.51 -39.73 13.83
CA ARG A 18 -37.49 -38.52 14.64
C ARG A 18 -36.54 -37.40 14.22
N CYS A 19 -37.17 -36.33 13.73
CA CYS A 19 -36.71 -34.96 13.88
C CYS A 19 -36.17 -34.76 15.30
N ALA A 20 -34.85 -34.81 15.44
CA ALA A 20 -34.18 -34.07 16.50
C ALA A 20 -33.81 -32.73 15.86
N LEU A 21 -34.55 -31.70 16.26
CA LEU A 21 -34.18 -30.31 16.07
C LEU A 21 -32.83 -30.12 16.78
N ALA A 22 -31.73 -30.37 16.09
CA ALA A 22 -30.44 -29.86 16.50
C ALA A 22 -30.44 -28.39 16.08
N VAL A 23 -30.89 -27.53 16.99
CA VAL A 23 -30.59 -26.10 16.94
C VAL A 23 -29.08 -26.00 17.14
N VAL A 24 -28.33 -26.14 16.06
CA VAL A 24 -26.97 -25.63 16.00
C VAL A 24 -27.15 -24.13 15.98
N VAL A 25 -27.02 -23.52 17.15
CA VAL A 25 -26.69 -22.10 17.26
C VAL A 25 -25.31 -21.97 16.63
N LEU A 26 -25.29 -21.82 15.29
CA LEU A 26 -24.21 -21.12 14.64
C LEU A 26 -24.30 -19.71 15.21
N LEU A 27 -23.47 -19.48 16.22
CA LEU A 27 -23.05 -18.14 16.58
C LEU A 27 -22.60 -17.50 15.28
N ALA A 28 -23.50 -16.73 14.68
CA ALA A 28 -23.17 -15.63 13.81
C ALA A 28 -22.35 -14.68 14.68
N GLY A 29 -21.07 -15.01 14.87
CA GLY A 29 -20.08 -14.01 15.19
C GLY A 29 -20.24 -12.91 14.15
N PRO A 30 -20.20 -11.63 14.54
CA PRO A 30 -20.25 -10.55 13.56
C PRO A 30 -19.13 -10.82 12.57
N LEU A 31 -19.50 -11.23 11.35
CA LEU A 31 -18.61 -11.20 10.21
C LEU A 31 -18.07 -9.77 10.21
N GLY A 32 -16.75 -9.69 10.33
CA GLY A 32 -16.01 -8.45 10.48
C GLY A 32 -16.58 -7.41 9.55
N GLY A 33 -16.80 -6.22 10.13
CA GLY A 33 -17.35 -5.08 9.41
C GLY A 33 -16.70 -4.97 8.04
N CYS A 34 -17.53 -5.08 7.01
CA CYS A 34 -17.18 -4.62 5.69
C CYS A 34 -16.77 -3.15 5.83
N SER A 35 -15.48 -2.88 5.93
CA SER A 35 -14.93 -1.57 5.61
C SER A 35 -15.10 -1.41 4.10
N ALA A 36 -16.30 -0.96 3.72
CA ALA A 36 -16.55 -0.45 2.39
C ALA A 36 -15.51 0.66 2.14
N ASN A 37 -14.66 0.47 1.13
CA ASN A 37 -13.59 1.35 0.64
C ASN A 37 -12.14 1.01 1.06
N ALA A 38 -11.81 -0.24 1.40
CA ALA A 38 -10.41 -0.67 1.29
C ALA A 38 -10.09 -0.86 -0.21
N GLY A 39 -9.44 0.13 -0.84
CA GLY A 39 -8.94 0.01 -2.21
C GLY A 39 -7.94 -1.15 -2.36
N ALA A 40 -7.69 -1.58 -3.60
CA ALA A 40 -6.74 -2.67 -3.88
C ALA A 40 -5.32 -2.34 -3.39
N LEU A 41 -4.90 -1.09 -3.52
CA LEU A 41 -3.68 -0.55 -2.93
C LEU A 41 -4.02 0.15 -1.61
N VAL A 42 -3.27 -0.15 -0.56
CA VAL A 42 -3.35 0.54 0.73
C VAL A 42 -1.98 1.00 1.19
N ALA A 43 -1.91 2.15 1.86
CA ALA A 43 -0.75 2.54 2.64
C ALA A 43 -0.83 1.94 4.05
N LEU A 44 0.28 1.44 4.57
CA LEU A 44 0.41 0.75 5.86
C LEU A 44 1.02 1.65 6.95
N ASP A 45 0.81 2.96 6.85
CA ASP A 45 1.36 3.92 7.82
C ASP A 45 0.64 3.81 9.17
N ASP A 46 1.42 3.73 10.26
CA ASP A 46 0.93 3.70 11.63
C ASP A 46 0.51 5.10 12.11
N GLY A 47 -0.55 5.66 11.52
CA GLY A 47 -1.13 6.95 11.89
C GLY A 47 -0.64 8.14 11.06
N GLN A 48 -1.00 9.36 11.49
CA GLN A 48 -0.48 10.58 10.89
C GLN A 48 0.90 10.88 11.50
N ALA A 49 1.94 10.78 10.68
CA ALA A 49 3.31 11.09 11.05
C ALA A 49 3.81 12.25 10.20
N THR A 50 4.80 12.98 10.72
CA THR A 50 5.54 13.97 9.93
C THR A 50 7.02 13.63 9.97
N VAL A 51 7.63 13.60 8.79
CA VAL A 51 9.07 13.44 8.61
C VAL A 51 9.67 14.74 8.11
N CYS A 52 10.88 15.05 8.57
CA CYS A 52 11.61 16.23 8.16
C CYS A 52 13.03 15.86 7.73
N ALA A 53 13.49 16.45 6.63
CA ALA A 53 14.87 16.36 6.18
C ALA A 53 15.41 17.75 5.82
N PRO A 54 16.71 18.04 6.04
CA PRO A 54 17.35 19.14 5.35
C PRO A 54 17.47 18.83 3.84
N ALA A 55 17.42 19.86 3.02
CA ALA A 55 17.78 19.77 1.60
C ALA A 55 19.30 19.65 1.42
N ASP A 56 19.73 19.12 0.28
CA ASP A 56 21.09 19.29 -0.23
C ASP A 56 21.32 20.70 -0.79
N ALA A 57 22.54 20.97 -1.26
CA ALA A 57 22.92 22.28 -1.79
C ALA A 57 22.14 22.69 -3.05
N GLN A 58 21.42 21.75 -3.67
CA GLN A 58 20.59 21.96 -4.85
C GLN A 58 19.10 22.07 -4.50
N GLY A 59 18.73 22.02 -3.21
CA GLY A 59 17.33 22.07 -2.78
C GLY A 59 16.62 20.72 -2.86
N ARG A 60 17.34 19.59 -2.87
CA ARG A 60 16.76 18.24 -3.01
C ARG A 60 16.80 17.47 -1.70
N ALA A 61 15.81 16.61 -1.46
CA ALA A 61 15.77 15.70 -0.32
C ALA A 61 15.16 14.35 -0.72
N VAL A 62 15.47 13.31 0.04
CA VAL A 62 14.94 11.95 -0.16
C VAL A 62 14.18 11.49 1.09
N PHE A 63 13.07 10.79 0.85
CA PHE A 63 12.25 10.21 1.90
C PHE A 63 11.76 8.80 1.56
N GLY A 64 12.12 7.82 2.38
CA GLY A 64 11.50 6.51 2.48
C GLY A 64 10.31 6.57 3.43
N VAL A 65 9.16 7.05 2.96
CA VAL A 65 8.08 7.49 3.86
C VAL A 65 7.11 6.39 4.29
N SER A 66 6.78 5.46 3.40
CA SER A 66 5.59 4.64 3.57
C SER A 66 5.74 3.26 2.94
N THR A 67 5.11 2.26 3.55
CA THR A 67 4.90 0.96 2.90
C THR A 67 3.52 0.94 2.28
N VAL A 68 3.43 0.59 1.00
CA VAL A 68 2.17 0.31 0.32
C VAL A 68 2.04 -1.18 0.04
N GLN A 69 0.81 -1.68 0.07
CA GLN A 69 0.52 -3.09 -0.15
C GLN A 69 -0.65 -3.26 -1.10
N ASN A 70 -0.48 -4.15 -2.08
CA ASN A 70 -1.59 -4.68 -2.86
C ASN A 70 -2.35 -5.73 -2.03
N ARG A 71 -3.52 -5.36 -1.52
CA ARG A 71 -4.40 -6.26 -0.74
C ARG A 71 -5.46 -6.96 -1.60
N SER A 72 -5.45 -6.75 -2.91
CA SER A 72 -6.33 -7.48 -3.80
C SER A 72 -5.84 -8.91 -4.03
N GLY A 73 -6.73 -9.77 -4.53
CA GLY A 73 -6.39 -11.13 -4.96
C GLY A 73 -5.77 -11.20 -6.36
N ALA A 74 -5.42 -10.07 -6.98
CA ALA A 74 -4.89 -9.98 -8.34
C ALA A 74 -3.71 -9.00 -8.40
N ALA A 75 -2.97 -8.99 -9.51
CA ALA A 75 -1.95 -7.97 -9.74
C ALA A 75 -2.59 -6.61 -10.03
N ILE A 76 -1.87 -5.53 -9.70
CA ILE A 76 -2.24 -4.15 -10.04
C ILE A 76 -1.02 -3.41 -10.59
N ASP A 77 -1.26 -2.36 -11.37
CA ASP A 77 -0.23 -1.39 -11.75
C ASP A 77 -0.39 -0.13 -10.92
N VAL A 78 0.67 0.33 -10.26
CA VAL A 78 0.76 1.72 -9.81
C VAL A 78 1.16 2.55 -11.02
N VAL A 79 0.38 3.58 -11.37
CA VAL A 79 0.49 4.27 -12.67
C VAL A 79 0.87 5.74 -12.56
N SER A 80 0.59 6.37 -11.43
CA SER A 80 0.99 7.76 -11.19
C SER A 80 1.19 8.04 -9.71
N ALA A 81 1.94 9.10 -9.43
CA ALA A 81 2.15 9.61 -8.10
C ALA A 81 2.15 11.13 -8.10
N ARG A 82 1.68 11.74 -7.00
CA ARG A 82 1.71 13.19 -6.79
C ARG A 82 1.76 13.54 -5.32
N LEU A 83 2.36 14.69 -5.02
CA LEU A 83 2.28 15.29 -3.69
C LEU A 83 0.87 15.85 -3.45
N VAL A 84 0.37 15.68 -2.23
CA VAL A 84 -0.91 16.25 -1.78
C VAL A 84 -0.63 17.51 -1.00
N GLN A 85 -1.28 18.61 -1.40
CA GLN A 85 -1.09 19.94 -0.82
C GLN A 85 0.40 20.34 -0.76
N PRO A 86 1.14 20.31 -1.89
CA PRO A 86 2.51 20.78 -1.89
C PRO A 86 2.55 22.29 -1.65
N ASP A 87 3.46 22.70 -0.79
CA ASP A 87 3.84 24.09 -0.51
C ASP A 87 5.33 24.23 -0.83
N ASP A 88 5.65 24.94 -1.90
CA ASP A 88 7.02 25.10 -2.42
C ASP A 88 7.81 23.77 -2.54
N MET A 89 7.11 22.67 -2.84
CA MET A 89 7.71 21.34 -2.99
C MET A 89 7.26 20.68 -4.29
N GLU A 90 8.22 20.09 -5.02
CA GLU A 90 7.99 19.30 -6.22
C GLU A 90 8.44 17.85 -6.06
N LEU A 91 7.77 16.93 -6.74
CA LEU A 91 8.18 15.53 -6.83
C LEU A 91 9.19 15.36 -7.97
N LEU A 92 10.42 15.02 -7.64
CA LEU A 92 11.50 14.79 -8.60
C LEU A 92 11.55 13.34 -9.08
N GLY A 93 11.29 12.39 -8.18
CA GLY A 93 11.38 10.97 -8.48
C GLY A 93 10.62 10.09 -7.49
N LEU A 94 10.37 8.86 -7.91
CA LEU A 94 9.70 7.82 -7.13
C LEU A 94 10.17 6.45 -7.58
N GLU A 95 10.47 5.60 -6.60
CA GLU A 95 10.66 4.15 -6.77
C GLU A 95 9.82 3.39 -5.72
N LEU A 96 9.26 2.24 -6.11
CA LEU A 96 8.70 1.29 -5.14
C LEU A 96 9.74 0.19 -4.92
N ARG A 97 10.37 0.21 -3.75
CA ARG A 97 11.47 -0.71 -3.42
C ARG A 97 10.98 -1.82 -2.50
N SER A 98 11.76 -2.88 -2.41
CA SER A 98 11.47 -3.98 -1.49
C SER A 98 11.47 -3.48 -0.04
N THR A 99 10.63 -4.05 0.82
CA THR A 99 10.53 -3.62 2.23
C THR A 99 11.75 -4.00 3.06
N ASP A 100 12.55 -4.97 2.61
CA ASP A 100 13.83 -5.37 3.20
C ASP A 100 15.03 -4.56 2.67
N ASP A 101 14.79 -3.64 1.73
CA ASP A 101 15.80 -2.76 1.18
C ASP A 101 16.13 -1.63 2.16
N GLN A 102 17.32 -1.69 2.75
CA GLN A 102 17.74 -0.70 3.75
C GLN A 102 17.87 0.71 3.16
N ASP A 103 18.21 0.82 1.87
CA ASP A 103 18.34 2.12 1.20
C ASP A 103 16.97 2.75 0.92
N ALA A 104 15.88 1.97 1.00
CA ALA A 104 14.51 2.47 0.86
C ALA A 104 13.94 3.11 2.13
N GLN A 105 14.64 3.02 3.27
CA GLN A 105 14.20 3.54 4.58
C GLN A 105 14.92 4.84 4.98
N VAL A 106 15.54 5.52 4.02
CA VAL A 106 16.36 6.72 4.26
C VAL A 106 15.50 7.98 4.25
N VAL A 107 15.72 8.87 5.22
CA VAL A 107 15.21 10.24 5.23
C VAL A 107 16.40 11.17 5.37
N GLY A 108 16.61 12.08 4.42
CA GLY A 108 17.73 13.02 4.51
C GLY A 108 18.11 13.74 3.21
N MET A 109 19.30 14.34 3.25
CA MET A 109 19.86 15.21 2.20
C MET A 109 20.77 14.49 1.19
N ASP A 110 21.12 13.21 1.38
CA ASP A 110 22.08 12.50 0.51
C ASP A 110 21.38 12.00 -0.78
N TYR A 111 20.85 12.93 -1.57
CA TYR A 111 20.04 12.67 -2.74
C TYR A 111 20.81 11.96 -3.85
N ASP A 112 22.08 12.32 -4.08
CA ASP A 112 22.86 11.68 -5.14
C ASP A 112 23.16 10.20 -4.84
N ARG A 113 23.08 9.79 -3.57
CA ARG A 113 23.27 8.41 -3.15
C ARG A 113 21.97 7.60 -3.11
N TYR A 114 20.90 8.17 -2.57
CA TYR A 114 19.65 7.43 -2.31
C TYR A 114 18.45 7.95 -3.09
N GLY A 115 18.52 9.15 -3.64
CA GLY A 115 17.42 9.80 -4.33
C GLY A 115 17.06 9.10 -5.64
N PRO A 116 15.75 8.85 -5.90
CA PRO A 116 15.32 8.31 -7.18
C PRO A 116 15.52 9.36 -8.28
N LEU A 117 16.24 9.01 -9.35
CA LEU A 117 16.58 9.94 -10.45
C LEU A 117 15.38 10.34 -11.33
N SER A 118 14.28 9.58 -11.26
CA SER A 118 13.08 9.79 -12.04
C SER A 118 11.88 9.08 -11.40
N ILE A 119 10.67 9.38 -11.86
CA ILE A 119 9.47 8.60 -11.50
C ILE A 119 9.47 7.29 -12.30
N ARG A 120 9.66 6.14 -11.65
CA ARG A 120 9.64 4.81 -12.27
C ARG A 120 8.25 4.19 -12.23
N LEU A 121 7.34 4.70 -13.04
CA LEU A 121 5.98 4.17 -13.20
C LEU A 121 5.64 4.01 -14.70
N PRO A 122 4.74 3.09 -15.10
CA PRO A 122 3.98 2.19 -14.23
C PRO A 122 4.82 1.07 -13.61
N GLU A 123 4.43 0.60 -12.43
CA GLU A 123 5.06 -0.52 -11.74
C GLU A 123 4.01 -1.54 -11.30
N ALA A 124 4.23 -2.81 -11.62
CA ALA A 124 3.33 -3.91 -11.29
C ALA A 124 3.60 -4.45 -9.88
N LEU A 125 2.54 -4.64 -9.10
CA LEU A 125 2.55 -5.27 -7.78
C LEU A 125 1.72 -6.54 -7.81
N ALA A 126 2.32 -7.69 -7.48
CA ALA A 126 1.58 -8.93 -7.39
C ALA A 126 0.60 -8.91 -6.21
N ALA A 127 -0.34 -9.87 -6.20
CA ALA A 127 -1.29 -10.00 -5.10
C ALA A 127 -0.55 -10.25 -3.77
N GLY A 128 -0.82 -9.40 -2.77
CA GLY A 128 -0.18 -9.47 -1.45
C GLY A 128 1.17 -8.74 -1.34
N ASP A 129 1.76 -8.30 -2.46
CA ASP A 129 3.06 -7.62 -2.46
C ASP A 129 3.00 -6.32 -1.64
N ALA A 130 4.07 -6.10 -0.88
CA ALA A 130 4.31 -4.85 -0.17
C ALA A 130 5.62 -4.22 -0.66
N ARG A 131 5.61 -2.90 -0.82
CA ARG A 131 6.76 -2.10 -1.26
C ARG A 131 6.89 -0.85 -0.42
N THR A 132 8.11 -0.40 -0.18
CA THR A 132 8.39 0.91 0.42
C THR A 132 8.49 1.96 -0.68
N THR A 133 7.78 3.08 -0.51
CA THR A 133 7.87 4.24 -1.39
C THR A 133 9.12 5.04 -1.03
N LEU A 134 10.05 5.14 -1.97
CA LEU A 134 11.19 6.03 -1.89
C LEU A 134 10.92 7.22 -2.82
N VAL A 135 10.76 8.41 -2.24
CA VAL A 135 10.49 9.64 -2.99
C VAL A 135 11.66 10.59 -2.93
N GLY A 136 11.94 11.21 -4.07
CA GLY A 136 12.84 12.35 -4.17
C GLY A 136 12.03 13.61 -4.39
N VAL A 137 12.29 14.66 -3.61
CA VAL A 137 11.59 15.94 -3.70
C VAL A 137 12.57 17.09 -3.88
N GLY A 138 12.08 18.17 -4.48
CA GLY A 138 12.79 19.43 -4.68
C GLY A 138 12.05 20.57 -4.01
N VAL A 139 12.79 21.54 -3.49
CA VAL A 139 12.29 22.79 -2.91
C VAL A 139 13.19 23.95 -3.33
N PRO A 140 12.72 25.21 -3.27
CA PRO A 140 13.61 26.35 -3.43
C PRO A 140 14.74 26.31 -2.37
N PRO A 141 16.01 26.52 -2.76
CA PRO A 141 17.16 26.32 -1.86
C PRO A 141 17.11 27.12 -0.56
N ASP A 142 16.46 28.28 -0.57
CA ASP A 142 16.50 29.26 0.53
C ASP A 142 15.24 29.27 1.42
N SER A 143 14.16 28.57 1.04
CA SER A 143 12.86 28.67 1.74
C SER A 143 12.30 27.34 2.25
N GLY A 144 12.85 26.21 1.82
CA GLY A 144 12.29 24.90 2.17
C GLY A 144 10.93 24.66 1.50
N GLY A 145 10.20 23.66 1.98
CA GLY A 145 8.86 23.33 1.49
C GLY A 145 8.21 22.19 2.25
N ALA A 146 6.93 21.94 2.02
CA ALA A 146 6.18 20.88 2.67
C ALA A 146 5.18 20.18 1.73
N ALA A 147 4.75 18.98 2.09
CA ALA A 147 3.62 18.29 1.49
C ALA A 147 2.89 17.47 2.55
N ALA A 148 1.56 17.45 2.51
CA ALA A 148 0.75 16.74 3.51
C ALA A 148 0.83 15.21 3.37
N SER A 149 1.03 14.70 2.16
CA SER A 149 1.18 13.26 1.86
C SER A 149 1.62 13.00 0.43
N LEU A 150 1.82 11.73 0.10
CA LEU A 150 1.94 11.20 -1.25
C LEU A 150 0.66 10.47 -1.64
N GLU A 151 0.09 10.79 -2.80
CA GLU A 151 -0.99 10.00 -3.41
C GLU A 151 -0.44 9.16 -4.57
N LEU A 152 -0.71 7.87 -4.52
CA LEU A 152 -0.45 6.91 -5.59
C LEU A 152 -1.77 6.55 -6.26
N SER A 153 -1.82 6.58 -7.59
CA SER A 153 -2.96 6.03 -8.35
C SER A 153 -2.59 4.66 -8.90
N TYR A 154 -3.54 3.74 -8.88
CA TYR A 154 -3.37 2.41 -9.42
C TYR A 154 -4.50 2.04 -10.37
N ARG A 155 -4.19 1.07 -11.23
CA ARG A 155 -5.13 0.38 -12.12
C ARG A 155 -5.04 -1.11 -11.85
N ALA A 156 -6.16 -1.72 -11.54
CA ALA A 156 -6.31 -3.17 -11.51
C ALA A 156 -6.86 -3.68 -12.85
N ASP A 157 -6.66 -4.97 -13.10
CA ASP A 157 -7.27 -5.63 -14.25
C ASP A 157 -8.81 -5.44 -14.24
N HIS A 158 -9.38 -5.38 -15.44
CA HIS A 158 -10.81 -5.11 -15.69
C HIS A 158 -11.29 -3.68 -15.40
N GLY A 159 -10.37 -2.71 -15.35
CA GLY A 159 -10.71 -1.28 -15.39
C GLY A 159 -11.10 -0.69 -14.04
N PHE A 160 -10.82 -1.39 -12.94
CA PHE A 160 -10.94 -0.82 -11.61
C PHE A 160 -9.74 0.07 -11.31
N ASN A 161 -9.98 1.35 -11.06
CA ASN A 161 -8.95 2.33 -10.74
C ASN A 161 -9.20 2.87 -9.33
N GLY A 162 -8.13 3.24 -8.63
CA GLY A 162 -8.25 3.89 -7.34
C GLY A 162 -6.99 4.64 -6.96
N THR A 163 -7.03 5.23 -5.77
CA THR A 163 -5.89 5.90 -5.17
C THR A 163 -5.59 5.35 -3.78
N ALA A 164 -4.32 5.41 -3.39
CA ALA A 164 -3.86 5.20 -2.04
C ALA A 164 -3.11 6.47 -1.61
N VAL A 165 -3.47 7.02 -0.46
CA VAL A 165 -2.83 8.22 0.10
C VAL A 165 -2.04 7.78 1.32
N THR A 166 -0.74 8.09 1.32
CA THR A 166 0.10 7.89 2.50
C THR A 166 -0.30 8.87 3.60
N ARG A 167 -0.02 8.54 4.85
CA ARG A 167 -0.35 9.39 6.02
C ARG A 167 0.87 10.07 6.61
N VAL A 168 1.92 10.20 5.81
CA VAL A 168 3.19 10.80 6.21
C VAL A 168 3.33 12.15 5.54
N ALA A 169 3.27 13.21 6.34
CA ALA A 169 3.62 14.55 5.89
C ALA A 169 5.14 14.68 5.75
N MET A 170 5.58 15.44 4.75
CA MET A 170 6.99 15.66 4.43
C MET A 170 7.31 17.13 4.59
N VAL A 171 8.39 17.44 5.29
CA VAL A 171 8.92 18.79 5.44
C VAL A 171 10.38 18.79 5.01
N VAL A 172 10.76 19.77 4.20
CA VAL A 172 12.14 20.02 3.82
C VAL A 172 12.54 21.39 4.31
N VAL A 173 13.61 21.44 5.10
CA VAL A 173 14.22 22.72 5.51
C VAL A 173 15.40 23.06 4.59
N PRO A 174 15.80 24.34 4.49
CA PRO A 174 16.95 24.75 3.67
C PRO A 174 18.25 24.01 3.99
N PHE A 175 19.19 24.04 3.03
CA PHE A 175 20.50 23.44 3.22
C PHE A 175 21.24 24.07 4.41
N GLY A 176 21.83 23.23 5.26
CA GLY A 176 22.57 23.66 6.46
C GLY A 176 21.68 23.95 7.67
N GLU A 177 20.36 23.95 7.51
CA GLU A 177 19.41 24.04 8.62
C GLU A 177 19.18 22.67 9.28
N VAL A 178 18.61 22.69 10.48
CA VAL A 178 18.28 21.49 11.25
C VAL A 178 16.77 21.41 11.42
N CYS A 179 16.21 20.25 11.09
CA CYS A 179 14.82 19.92 11.37
C CYS A 179 14.52 19.99 12.87
N ARG A 180 13.65 20.93 13.26
CA ARG A 180 13.15 21.05 14.64
C ARG A 180 11.68 20.65 14.68
N MET A 181 11.40 19.52 15.34
CA MET A 181 10.05 18.95 15.44
C MET A 181 9.03 19.87 16.15
N ALA A 182 9.46 20.92 16.85
CA ALA A 182 8.57 21.83 17.57
C ALA A 182 7.82 22.84 16.68
N GLU A 183 8.18 22.94 15.40
CA GLU A 183 7.62 23.92 14.45
C GLU A 183 6.78 23.27 13.34
N ILE A 184 6.59 21.95 13.40
CA ILE A 184 5.83 21.19 12.41
C ILE A 184 4.48 20.80 13.03
N GLY A 185 3.51 21.69 12.94
CA GLY A 185 2.16 21.54 13.50
C GLY A 185 1.10 22.13 12.60
#